data_AF-A0AAD5R2J1-F1
#
_entry.id   AF-A0AAD5R2J1-F1
#
_cell.length_a   1.000
_cell.length_b   1.000
_cell.length_c   1.000
_cell.angle_alpha   90.00
_cell.angle_beta   90.00
_cell.angle_gamma   90.00
#
_symmetry.space_group_name_H-M   'P 1'
#
loop_
_entity.id
_entity.type
_entity.pdbx_description
1 polymer ?
#
loop_
_entity_poly.entity_id
_entity_poly.type
_entity_poly.pdbx_seq_one_letter_code
_entity_poly.pdbx_strand_id
1 'polypeptide(L)'
;MCRGVQNPLRGLFLRNYLLQSTRTLLPDSPDLNNVDVNDLPESDKEPQECDGTVSDAVHFVLVNFAEMNKLWVRMQHQGPSREREKREKDRLELRILVGTNLVRLSQLENLTEEMYVKEVLPSILEQVVSCRDRISQEYLMECVIQVFGDDFHLATLNEFLQACGDLVPEVNVKNILIALIERLAIFASNPEGKGIPDEIQLFDIFLNKLRTS
;
A
#
# COMPACT_ATOMS: atom_id res chain seq x y z
N MET A 1 2.74 -22.04 0.72
CA MET A 1 1.64 -23.03 0.64
C MET A 1 0.29 -22.46 0.18
N CYS A 2 -0.11 -21.22 0.55
CA CYS A 2 -1.40 -20.63 0.10
C CYS A 2 -1.58 -20.50 -1.42
N ARG A 3 -0.50 -20.55 -2.20
CA ARG A 3 -0.52 -20.61 -3.67
C ARG A 3 -1.31 -21.81 -4.22
N GLY A 4 -1.57 -22.85 -3.43
CA GLY A 4 -2.38 -24.00 -3.84
C GLY A 4 -3.86 -23.68 -4.11
N VAL A 5 -4.40 -22.59 -3.55
CA VAL A 5 -5.81 -22.22 -3.73
C VAL A 5 -5.95 -21.09 -4.75
N GLN A 6 -6.23 -21.46 -5.99
CA GLN A 6 -6.34 -20.51 -7.13
C GLN A 6 -7.77 -20.05 -7.44
N ASN A 7 -8.78 -20.60 -6.76
CA ASN A 7 -10.15 -20.09 -6.84
C ASN A 7 -10.21 -18.68 -6.20
N PRO A 8 -10.63 -17.62 -6.92
CA PRO A 8 -10.58 -16.24 -6.42
C PRO A 8 -11.26 -16.01 -5.09
N LEU A 9 -12.53 -16.40 -4.97
CA LEU A 9 -13.31 -16.16 -3.76
C LEU A 9 -12.70 -16.90 -2.55
N ARG A 10 -12.45 -18.21 -2.71
CA ARG A 10 -11.86 -19.03 -1.63
C ARG A 10 -10.45 -18.56 -1.27
N GLY A 11 -9.65 -18.20 -2.26
CA GLY A 11 -8.29 -17.73 -2.08
C GLY A 11 -8.24 -16.38 -1.36
N LEU A 12 -9.13 -15.44 -1.70
CA LEU A 12 -9.26 -14.16 -1.00
C LEU A 12 -9.62 -14.35 0.47
N PHE A 13 -10.64 -15.16 0.78
CA PHE A 13 -11.03 -15.41 2.17
C PHE A 13 -9.96 -16.16 2.96
N LEU A 14 -9.29 -17.16 2.37
CA LEU A 14 -8.19 -17.88 3.03
C LEU A 14 -7.03 -16.94 3.36
N ARG A 15 -6.62 -16.09 2.40
CA ARG A 15 -5.52 -15.15 2.59
C ARG A 15 -5.87 -14.02 3.55
N ASN A 16 -7.13 -13.56 3.54
CA ASN A 16 -7.61 -12.62 4.54
C ASN A 16 -7.62 -13.25 5.94
N TYR A 17 -8.10 -14.48 6.06
CA TYR A 17 -8.07 -15.22 7.32
C TYR A 17 -6.63 -15.36 7.84
N LEU A 18 -5.68 -15.75 6.98
CA LEU A 18 -4.26 -15.79 7.33
C LEU A 18 -3.78 -14.44 7.90
N LEU A 19 -4.04 -13.33 7.20
CA LEU A 19 -3.62 -11.99 7.63
C LEU A 19 -4.25 -11.56 8.96
N GLN A 20 -5.46 -12.01 9.27
CA GLN A 20 -6.10 -11.78 10.56
C GLN A 20 -5.49 -12.66 11.65
N SER A 21 -5.24 -13.94 11.37
CA SER A 21 -4.64 -14.89 12.32
C SER A 21 -3.21 -14.52 12.68
N THR A 22 -2.44 -13.95 11.75
CA THR A 22 -1.04 -13.55 12.00
C THR A 22 -0.91 -12.13 12.57
N ARG A 23 -2.01 -11.41 12.80
CA ARG A 23 -2.00 -10.00 13.23
C ARG A 23 -1.04 -9.71 14.39
N THR A 24 -1.09 -10.51 15.44
CA THR A 24 -0.31 -10.32 16.67
C THR A 24 1.00 -11.12 16.66
N LEU A 25 1.32 -11.75 15.52
CA LEU A 25 2.45 -12.66 15.37
C LEU A 25 3.45 -12.15 14.32
N LEU A 26 3.15 -11.06 13.62
CA LEU A 26 4.10 -10.48 12.69
C LEU A 26 5.29 -9.90 13.47
N PRO A 27 6.52 -10.15 13.01
CA PRO A 27 7.69 -9.51 13.59
C PRO A 27 7.63 -8.00 13.34
N ASP A 28 7.98 -7.23 14.36
CA ASP A 28 8.02 -5.77 14.29
C ASP A 28 9.30 -5.24 14.94
N SER A 29 10.32 -6.08 15.11
CA SER A 29 11.64 -5.61 15.58
C SER A 29 12.32 -4.80 14.47
N PRO A 30 13.03 -3.71 14.80
CA PRO A 30 13.76 -2.92 13.80
C PRO A 30 14.79 -3.78 13.08
N ASP A 31 15.01 -3.49 11.80
CA ASP A 31 16.05 -4.17 11.02
C ASP A 31 17.44 -3.65 11.41
N LEU A 32 18.15 -4.42 12.23
CA LEU A 32 19.48 -4.05 12.75
C LEU A 32 20.60 -4.21 11.71
N ASN A 33 20.32 -4.74 10.51
CA ASN A 33 21.34 -4.94 9.47
C ASN A 33 21.92 -3.64 8.90
N ASN A 34 21.27 -2.49 9.15
CA ASN A 34 21.74 -1.16 8.75
C ASN A 34 22.35 -0.34 9.89
N VAL A 35 22.50 -0.92 11.09
CA VAL A 35 23.11 -0.24 12.24
C VAL A 35 24.55 -0.71 12.39
N ASP A 36 25.51 0.22 12.39
CA ASP A 36 26.89 -0.07 12.79
C ASP A 36 26.87 -0.70 14.20
N VAL A 37 27.28 -1.97 14.30
CA VAL A 37 27.24 -2.82 15.51
C VAL A 37 27.92 -2.18 16.74
N ASN A 38 28.65 -1.07 16.54
CA ASN A 38 29.39 -0.34 17.56
C ASN A 38 28.55 0.61 18.42
N ASP A 39 27.35 1.04 17.97
CA ASP A 39 26.52 2.03 18.70
C ASP A 39 25.36 1.41 19.50
N LEU A 40 25.23 0.08 19.50
CA LEU A 40 24.17 -0.61 20.24
C LEU A 40 24.56 -0.88 21.71
N PRO A 41 23.62 -0.76 22.67
CA PRO A 41 23.80 -1.21 24.06
C PRO A 41 24.26 -2.67 24.13
N GLU A 42 25.06 -3.06 25.13
CA GLU A 42 25.53 -4.45 25.28
C GLU A 42 24.40 -5.49 25.36
N SER A 43 23.19 -5.10 25.77
CA SER A 43 22.00 -5.96 25.77
C SER A 43 21.55 -6.40 24.39
N ASP A 44 21.88 -5.63 23.35
CA ASP A 44 21.43 -5.83 21.97
C ASP A 44 22.52 -6.49 21.11
N LYS A 45 23.69 -6.80 21.72
CA LYS A 45 24.83 -7.48 21.07
C LYS A 45 24.74 -8.99 21.15
N GLU A 46 23.92 -9.54 22.04
CA GLU A 46 23.60 -10.97 22.02
C GLU A 46 22.42 -11.16 21.06
N PRO A 47 22.55 -12.03 20.03
CA PRO A 47 21.44 -12.31 19.14
C PRO A 47 20.33 -12.94 19.97
N GLN A 48 19.34 -12.14 20.33
CA GLN A 48 18.07 -12.63 20.83
C GLN A 48 17.54 -13.56 19.74
N GLU A 49 16.99 -14.72 20.10
CA GLU A 49 16.33 -15.63 19.15
C GLU A 49 15.04 -14.96 18.62
N CYS A 50 15.14 -13.83 17.92
CA CYS A 50 14.04 -13.14 17.28
C CYS A 50 13.92 -13.64 15.84
N ASP A 51 12.89 -14.44 15.61
CA ASP A 51 12.57 -15.23 14.41
C ASP A 51 12.05 -14.35 13.22
N GLY A 52 12.61 -13.14 13.05
CA GLY A 52 12.31 -12.21 11.95
C GLY A 52 12.28 -10.73 12.38
N THR A 53 12.41 -9.83 11.41
CA THR A 53 12.35 -8.36 11.60
C THR A 53 11.11 -7.76 10.94
N VAL A 54 10.89 -6.46 11.12
CA VAL A 54 9.84 -5.71 10.40
C VAL A 54 9.94 -5.87 8.87
N SER A 55 11.14 -6.07 8.33
CA SER A 55 11.34 -6.34 6.89
C SER A 55 10.67 -7.66 6.46
N ASP A 56 10.78 -8.71 7.28
CA ASP A 56 10.11 -9.98 7.01
C ASP A 56 8.58 -9.84 7.03
N ALA A 57 8.04 -9.04 7.96
CA ALA A 57 6.62 -8.73 8.02
C ALA A 57 6.15 -7.94 6.79
N VAL A 58 6.91 -6.92 6.39
CA VAL A 58 6.65 -6.13 5.16
C VAL A 58 6.62 -7.05 3.95
N HIS A 59 7.65 -7.87 3.76
CA HIS A 59 7.73 -8.81 2.65
C HIS A 59 6.56 -9.79 2.64
N PHE A 60 6.23 -10.38 3.80
CA PHE A 60 5.11 -11.30 3.94
C PHE A 60 3.79 -10.66 3.52
N VAL A 61 3.51 -9.44 3.99
CA VAL A 61 2.26 -8.73 3.68
C VAL A 61 2.23 -8.30 2.22
N LEU A 62 3.33 -7.83 1.63
CA LEU A 62 3.40 -7.45 0.21
C LEU A 62 3.17 -8.65 -0.72
N VAL A 63 3.76 -9.82 -0.41
CA VAL A 63 3.50 -11.05 -1.15
C VAL A 63 2.03 -11.45 -1.05
N ASN A 64 1.43 -11.33 0.14
CA ASN A 64 0.01 -11.64 0.31
C ASN A 64 -0.89 -10.66 -0.45
N PHE A 65 -0.58 -9.37 -0.39
CA PHE A 65 -1.26 -8.30 -1.13
C PHE A 65 -1.24 -8.55 -2.63
N ALA A 66 -0.06 -8.80 -3.22
CA ALA A 66 0.08 -9.05 -4.65
C ALA A 66 -0.78 -10.24 -5.11
N GLU A 67 -0.77 -11.32 -4.33
CA GLU A 67 -1.57 -12.51 -4.63
C GLU A 67 -3.08 -12.28 -4.46
N MET A 68 -3.49 -11.54 -3.43
CA MET A 68 -4.89 -11.16 -3.24
C MET A 68 -5.38 -10.24 -4.36
N ASN A 69 -4.58 -9.25 -4.77
CA ASN A 69 -4.93 -8.37 -5.89
C ASN A 69 -5.10 -9.18 -7.20
N LYS A 70 -4.17 -10.11 -7.49
CA LYS A 70 -4.29 -11.01 -8.66
C LYS A 70 -5.57 -11.84 -8.63
N LEU A 71 -5.93 -12.42 -7.49
CA LEU A 71 -7.17 -13.18 -7.34
C LEU A 71 -8.40 -12.28 -7.53
N TRP A 72 -8.38 -11.09 -6.94
CA TRP A 72 -9.47 -10.13 -7.03
C TRP A 72 -9.68 -9.62 -8.47
N VAL A 73 -8.62 -9.32 -9.20
CA VAL A 73 -8.69 -8.95 -10.63
C VAL A 73 -9.16 -10.14 -11.47
N ARG A 74 -8.70 -11.36 -11.17
CA ARG A 74 -9.15 -12.58 -11.85
C ARG A 74 -10.67 -12.77 -11.75
N MET A 75 -11.32 -12.32 -10.68
CA MET A 75 -12.79 -12.36 -10.56
C MET A 75 -13.49 -11.68 -11.74
N GLN A 76 -12.91 -10.65 -12.33
CA GLN A 76 -13.50 -9.94 -13.48
C GLN A 76 -13.78 -10.87 -14.67
N HIS A 77 -12.91 -11.85 -14.87
CA HIS A 77 -12.89 -12.73 -16.03
C HIS A 77 -13.54 -14.10 -15.79
N GLN A 78 -14.10 -14.34 -14.60
CA GLN A 78 -14.75 -15.62 -14.30
C GLN A 78 -16.20 -15.64 -14.78
N GLY A 79 -16.61 -16.73 -15.42
CA GLY A 79 -18.00 -16.95 -15.80
C GLY A 79 -18.46 -16.14 -17.04
N PRO A 80 -19.76 -16.23 -17.38
CA PRO A 80 -20.30 -15.69 -18.63
C PRO A 80 -20.27 -14.16 -18.70
N SER A 81 -20.11 -13.58 -19.90
CA SER A 81 -20.06 -12.12 -20.10
C SER A 81 -21.30 -11.37 -19.61
N ARG A 82 -22.49 -11.99 -19.69
CA ARG A 82 -23.77 -11.40 -19.21
C ARG A 82 -23.78 -11.09 -17.70
N GLU A 83 -22.91 -11.73 -16.94
CA GLU A 83 -22.84 -11.58 -15.47
C GLU A 83 -21.78 -10.55 -15.05
N ARG A 84 -21.21 -9.79 -16.00
CA ARG A 84 -20.14 -8.81 -15.74
C ARG A 84 -20.53 -7.79 -14.68
N GLU A 85 -21.69 -7.16 -14.78
CA GLU A 85 -22.15 -6.15 -13.81
C GLU A 85 -22.27 -6.73 -12.39
N LYS A 86 -22.81 -7.94 -12.28
CA LYS A 86 -22.88 -8.65 -10.99
C LYS A 86 -21.48 -8.88 -10.42
N ARG A 87 -20.52 -9.30 -11.24
CA ARG A 87 -19.13 -9.49 -10.78
C ARG A 87 -18.47 -8.20 -10.36
N GLU A 88 -18.68 -7.11 -11.08
CA GLU A 88 -18.15 -5.80 -10.67
C GLU A 88 -18.72 -5.38 -9.31
N LYS A 89 -20.01 -5.61 -9.05
CA LYS A 89 -20.61 -5.39 -7.73
C LYS A 89 -19.99 -6.28 -6.64
N ASP A 90 -19.91 -7.59 -6.88
CA ASP A 90 -19.30 -8.54 -5.93
C ASP A 90 -17.82 -8.17 -5.64
N ARG A 91 -17.08 -7.72 -6.67
CA ARG A 91 -15.70 -7.26 -6.53
C ARG A 91 -15.60 -6.00 -5.68
N LEU A 92 -16.52 -5.04 -5.82
CA LEU A 92 -16.57 -3.85 -4.99
C LEU A 92 -16.87 -4.18 -3.53
N GLU A 93 -17.72 -5.17 -3.25
CA GLU A 93 -17.98 -5.63 -1.88
C GLU A 93 -16.74 -6.28 -1.24
N LEU A 94 -15.95 -7.01 -2.02
CA LEU A 94 -14.76 -7.73 -1.54
C LEU A 94 -13.48 -6.88 -1.51
N ARG A 95 -13.49 -5.64 -2.00
CA ARG A 95 -12.31 -4.77 -2.08
C ARG A 95 -11.58 -4.62 -0.74
N ILE A 96 -12.33 -4.57 0.35
CA ILE A 96 -11.81 -4.42 1.71
C ILE A 96 -10.86 -5.56 2.12
N LEU A 97 -11.05 -6.77 1.58
CA LEU A 97 -10.16 -7.90 1.85
C LEU A 97 -8.76 -7.63 1.32
N VAL A 98 -8.64 -6.99 0.15
CA VAL A 98 -7.34 -6.62 -0.43
C VAL A 98 -6.74 -5.44 0.33
N GLY A 99 -7.54 -4.39 0.59
CA GLY A 99 -7.08 -3.19 1.30
C GLY A 99 -6.63 -3.44 2.75
N THR A 100 -7.12 -4.51 3.40
CA THR A 100 -6.68 -4.90 4.74
C THR A 100 -5.17 -5.20 4.80
N ASN A 101 -4.52 -5.58 3.68
CA ASN A 101 -3.07 -5.73 3.63
C ASN A 101 -2.35 -4.37 3.80
N LEU A 102 -2.86 -3.31 3.17
CA LEU A 102 -2.29 -1.96 3.29
C LEU A 102 -2.46 -1.46 4.72
N VAL A 103 -3.64 -1.69 5.31
CA VAL A 103 -3.90 -1.37 6.72
C VAL A 103 -2.98 -2.15 7.67
N ARG A 104 -2.62 -3.40 7.32
CA ARG A 104 -1.65 -4.17 8.10
C ARG A 104 -0.26 -3.54 8.04
N LEU A 105 0.19 -3.11 6.86
CA LEU A 105 1.49 -2.45 6.69
C LEU A 105 1.58 -1.16 7.51
N SER A 106 0.54 -0.33 7.48
CA SER A 106 0.52 0.93 8.25
C SER A 106 0.42 0.76 9.76
N GLN A 107 0.19 -0.47 10.24
CA GLN A 107 0.14 -0.79 11.67
C GLN A 107 1.47 -1.30 12.23
N LEU A 108 2.48 -1.49 11.38
CA LEU A 108 3.83 -1.86 11.82
C LEU A 108 4.51 -0.63 12.42
N GLU A 109 4.90 -0.72 13.69
CA GLU A 109 5.48 0.40 14.44
C GLU A 109 6.87 0.76 13.93
N ASN A 110 7.64 -0.24 13.48
CA ASN A 110 9.00 -0.06 12.97
C ASN A 110 9.06 0.08 11.44
N LEU A 111 7.93 0.35 10.77
CA LEU A 111 7.94 0.73 9.36
C LEU A 111 8.49 2.15 9.21
N THR A 112 9.73 2.27 8.75
CA THR A 112 10.39 3.56 8.56
C THR A 112 10.02 4.21 7.22
N GLU A 113 10.24 5.53 7.12
CA GLU A 113 10.09 6.28 5.86
C GLU A 113 10.99 5.70 4.76
N GLU A 114 12.22 5.31 5.10
CA GLU A 114 13.16 4.71 4.14
C GLU A 114 12.62 3.39 3.57
N MET A 115 12.09 2.50 4.42
CA MET A 115 11.45 1.26 3.97
C MET A 115 10.22 1.56 3.10
N TYR A 116 9.44 2.57 3.47
CA TYR A 116 8.25 2.95 2.71
C TYR A 116 8.60 3.43 1.30
N VAL A 117 9.57 4.34 1.19
CA VAL A 117 10.05 4.93 -0.07
C VAL A 117 10.72 3.88 -0.95
N LYS A 118 11.59 3.03 -0.38
CA LYS A 118 12.42 2.09 -1.18
C LYS A 118 11.72 0.78 -1.52
N GLU A 119 10.81 0.31 -0.68
CA GLU A 119 10.24 -1.05 -0.81
C GLU A 119 8.71 -1.04 -0.87
N VAL A 120 8.04 -0.48 0.14
CA VAL A 120 6.59 -0.65 0.32
C VAL A 120 5.80 0.01 -0.79
N LEU A 121 5.96 1.32 -0.98
CA LEU A 121 5.20 2.05 -1.99
C LEU A 121 5.52 1.57 -3.41
N PRO A 122 6.80 1.40 -3.82
CA PRO A 122 7.11 0.87 -5.15
C PRO A 122 6.45 -0.49 -5.41
N SER A 123 6.47 -1.40 -4.43
CA SER A 123 5.84 -2.72 -4.55
C SER A 123 4.31 -2.62 -4.69
N ILE A 124 3.67 -1.71 -3.94
CA ILE A 124 2.23 -1.48 -4.06
C ILE A 124 1.89 -0.91 -5.44
N LEU A 125 2.57 0.16 -5.86
CA LEU A 125 2.35 0.84 -7.13
C LEU A 125 2.61 -0.08 -8.33
N GLU A 126 3.62 -0.96 -8.25
CA GLU A 126 3.87 -1.98 -9.28
C GLU A 126 2.64 -2.87 -9.48
N GLN A 127 2.03 -3.36 -8.39
CA GLN A 127 0.83 -4.20 -8.49
C GLN A 127 -0.38 -3.41 -9.01
N VAL A 128 -0.51 -2.13 -8.63
CA VAL A 128 -1.59 -1.25 -9.07
C VAL A 128 -1.49 -0.97 -10.58
N VAL A 129 -0.33 -0.54 -11.07
CA VAL A 129 -0.15 -0.21 -12.48
C VAL A 129 -0.21 -1.48 -13.35
N SER A 130 0.42 -2.56 -12.91
CA SER A 130 0.50 -3.81 -13.68
C SER A 130 -0.83 -4.55 -13.79
N CYS A 131 -1.79 -4.33 -12.88
CA CYS A 131 -3.05 -5.07 -12.91
C CYS A 131 -3.98 -4.64 -14.06
N ARG A 132 -3.80 -3.42 -14.61
CA ARG A 132 -4.59 -2.85 -15.72
C ARG A 132 -6.11 -2.98 -15.51
N ASP A 133 -6.58 -2.87 -14.26
CA ASP A 133 -7.99 -3.03 -13.90
C ASP A 133 -8.50 -1.78 -13.16
N ARG A 134 -9.52 -1.14 -13.74
CA ARG A 134 -10.11 0.12 -13.25
C ARG A 134 -10.51 0.08 -11.78
N ILE A 135 -11.26 -0.96 -11.37
CA ILE A 135 -11.80 -1.07 -10.01
C ILE A 135 -10.67 -1.22 -9.00
N SER A 136 -9.67 -2.05 -9.34
CA SER A 136 -8.49 -2.26 -8.51
C SER A 136 -7.65 -0.99 -8.39
N GLN A 137 -7.38 -0.32 -9.50
CA GLN A 137 -6.58 0.89 -9.52
C GLN A 137 -7.23 2.05 -8.75
N GLU A 138 -8.52 2.33 -9.00
CA GLU A 138 -9.25 3.37 -8.27
C GLU A 138 -9.21 3.13 -6.76
N TYR A 139 -9.58 1.92 -6.33
CA TYR A 139 -9.66 1.59 -4.92
C TYR A 139 -8.29 1.61 -4.22
N LEU A 140 -7.26 1.02 -4.83
CA LEU A 140 -5.97 0.86 -4.18
C LEU A 140 -5.22 2.20 -4.08
N MET A 141 -5.33 3.07 -5.08
CA MET A 141 -4.74 4.41 -5.01
C MET A 141 -5.39 5.25 -3.90
N GLU A 142 -6.72 5.25 -3.80
CA GLU A 142 -7.43 5.89 -2.68
C GLU A 142 -7.06 5.26 -1.33
N CYS A 143 -6.92 3.93 -1.29
CA CYS A 143 -6.57 3.21 -0.07
C CYS A 143 -5.16 3.58 0.42
N VAL A 144 -4.18 3.74 -0.47
CA VAL A 144 -2.84 4.25 -0.12
C VAL A 144 -2.96 5.64 0.51
N ILE A 145 -3.69 6.55 -0.13
CA ILE A 145 -3.91 7.91 0.39
C ILE A 145 -4.55 7.85 1.77
N GLN A 146 -5.50 6.96 2.04
CA GLN A 146 -6.23 6.92 3.32
C GLN A 146 -5.45 6.26 4.46
N VAL A 147 -4.65 5.25 4.16
CA VAL A 147 -4.08 4.34 5.16
C VAL A 147 -2.72 4.78 5.67
N PHE A 148 -1.85 5.31 4.80
CA PHE A 148 -0.50 5.74 5.19
C PHE A 148 -0.47 7.17 5.71
N GLY A 149 0.50 7.50 6.56
CA GLY A 149 0.66 8.81 7.20
C GLY A 149 1.10 9.92 6.23
N ASP A 150 0.96 11.18 6.65
CA ASP A 150 1.26 12.35 5.78
C ASP A 150 2.75 12.48 5.48
N ASP A 151 3.62 12.18 6.44
CA ASP A 151 5.08 12.17 6.27
C ASP A 151 5.49 11.25 5.09
N PHE A 152 4.88 10.07 4.98
CA PHE A 152 5.09 9.15 3.85
C PHE A 152 4.61 9.73 2.52
N HIS A 153 3.44 10.37 2.49
CA HIS A 153 2.92 11.00 1.26
C HIS A 153 3.81 12.14 0.77
N LEU A 154 4.35 12.94 1.69
CA LEU A 154 5.29 14.01 1.36
C LEU A 154 6.60 13.46 0.78
N ALA A 155 7.14 12.39 1.37
CA ALA A 155 8.36 11.74 0.91
C ALA A 155 8.22 11.07 -0.48
N THR A 156 7.01 10.67 -0.87
CA THR A 156 6.77 9.89 -2.11
C THR A 156 5.81 10.55 -3.11
N LEU A 157 5.61 11.86 -3.01
CA LEU A 157 4.59 12.56 -3.80
C LEU A 157 4.83 12.40 -5.32
N ASN A 158 6.09 12.47 -5.75
CA ASN A 158 6.46 12.39 -7.16
C ASN A 158 6.18 11.00 -7.76
N GLU A 159 6.55 9.95 -7.03
CA GLU A 159 6.35 8.55 -7.39
C GLU A 159 4.86 8.23 -7.48
N PHE A 160 4.07 8.69 -6.50
CA PHE A 160 2.62 8.50 -6.49
C PHE A 160 1.95 9.21 -7.66
N LEU A 161 2.30 10.48 -7.92
CA LEU A 161 1.74 11.25 -9.04
C LEU A 161 2.18 10.69 -10.41
N GLN A 162 3.39 10.13 -10.51
CA GLN A 162 3.81 9.42 -11.71
C GLN A 162 2.95 8.18 -11.96
N ALA A 163 2.72 7.37 -10.92
CA ALA A 163 1.85 6.20 -11.04
C ALA A 163 0.40 6.56 -11.43
N CYS A 164 -0.11 7.72 -10.99
CA CYS A 164 -1.41 8.25 -11.46
C CYS A 164 -1.46 8.42 -12.98
N GLY A 165 -0.35 8.79 -13.64
CA GLY A 165 -0.26 8.92 -15.10
C GLY A 165 -0.21 7.57 -15.82
N ASP A 166 0.16 6.49 -15.14
CA ASP A 166 0.28 5.15 -15.70
C ASP A 166 -1.00 4.29 -15.53
N LEU A 167 -2.03 4.83 -14.86
CA LEU A 167 -3.32 4.18 -14.67
C LEU A 167 -4.09 4.04 -15.99
N VAL A 168 -5.04 3.11 -16.04
CA VAL A 168 -5.87 2.93 -17.24
C VAL A 168 -6.83 4.12 -17.42
N PRO A 169 -7.15 4.52 -18.67
CA PRO A 169 -7.92 5.75 -18.94
C PRO A 169 -9.30 5.80 -18.27
N GLU A 170 -9.89 4.65 -17.95
CA GLU A 170 -11.19 4.57 -17.30
C GLU A 170 -11.16 4.92 -15.81
N VAL A 171 -9.97 5.04 -15.20
CA VAL A 171 -9.80 5.42 -13.80
C VAL A 171 -10.08 6.91 -13.62
N ASN A 172 -10.91 7.26 -12.64
CA ASN A 172 -11.14 8.65 -12.27
C ASN A 172 -9.96 9.23 -11.46
N VAL A 173 -8.87 9.56 -12.16
CA VAL A 173 -7.65 10.14 -11.57
C VAL A 173 -7.94 11.45 -10.83
N LYS A 174 -8.91 12.24 -11.30
CA LYS A 174 -9.32 13.49 -10.65
C LYS A 174 -9.73 13.26 -9.19
N ASN A 175 -10.51 12.22 -8.91
CA ASN A 175 -10.95 11.94 -7.53
C ASN A 175 -9.77 11.54 -6.64
N ILE A 176 -8.82 10.76 -7.17
CA ILE A 176 -7.59 10.37 -6.45
C ILE A 176 -6.79 11.63 -6.08
N LEU A 177 -6.61 12.55 -7.03
CA LEU A 177 -5.86 13.79 -6.81
C LEU A 177 -6.57 14.72 -5.82
N ILE A 178 -7.90 14.84 -5.89
CA ILE A 178 -8.68 15.61 -4.93
C ILE A 178 -8.47 15.06 -3.52
N ALA A 179 -8.59 13.74 -3.33
CA ALA A 179 -8.41 13.10 -2.03
C ALA A 179 -7.01 13.36 -1.45
N LEU A 180 -5.96 13.31 -2.28
CA LEU A 180 -4.60 13.62 -1.85
C LEU A 180 -4.42 15.09 -1.46
N ILE A 181 -4.93 16.02 -2.28
CA ILE A 181 -4.83 17.46 -2.03
C ILE A 181 -5.59 17.84 -0.75
N GLU A 182 -6.82 17.33 -0.58
CA GLU A 182 -7.61 17.57 0.63
C GLU A 182 -6.88 17.08 1.88
N ARG A 183 -6.28 15.89 1.81
CA ARG A 183 -5.48 15.32 2.91
C ARG A 183 -4.28 16.21 3.25
N LEU A 184 -3.48 16.61 2.25
CA LEU A 184 -2.32 17.49 2.47
C LEU A 184 -2.73 18.89 2.93
N ALA A 185 -3.86 19.41 2.48
CA ALA A 185 -4.38 20.70 2.92
C ALA A 185 -4.76 20.69 4.41
N ILE A 186 -5.37 19.60 4.89
CA ILE A 186 -5.66 19.39 6.31
C ILE A 186 -4.36 19.34 7.12
N PHE A 187 -3.36 18.59 6.64
CA PHE A 187 -2.04 18.51 7.28
C PHE A 187 -1.35 19.88 7.34
N ALA A 188 -1.35 20.65 6.25
CA ALA A 188 -0.79 22.01 6.20
C ALA A 188 -1.48 22.99 7.15
N SER A 189 -2.78 22.80 7.36
CA SER A 189 -3.61 23.67 8.20
C SER A 189 -3.52 23.34 9.69
N ASN A 190 -2.77 22.30 10.08
CA ASN A 190 -2.63 21.89 11.47
C ASN A 190 -1.58 22.76 12.18
N PRO A 191 -1.98 23.65 13.12
CA PRO A 191 -1.06 24.58 13.78
C PRO A 191 -0.12 23.91 14.80
N GLU A 192 -0.41 22.67 15.22
CA GLU A 192 0.42 21.89 16.15
C GLU A 192 1.31 20.86 15.44
N GLY A 193 1.18 20.73 14.11
CA GLY A 193 1.95 19.80 13.30
C GLY A 193 3.30 20.35 12.87
N LYS A 194 4.16 19.47 12.31
CA LYS A 194 5.42 19.87 11.66
C LYS A 194 5.20 20.81 10.46
N GLY A 195 3.97 20.85 9.92
CA GLY A 195 3.64 21.57 8.70
C GLY A 195 4.31 20.93 7.48
N ILE A 196 4.16 21.57 6.33
CA ILE A 196 4.79 21.12 5.09
C ILE A 196 6.17 21.76 5.00
N PRO A 197 7.25 20.98 4.85
CA PRO A 197 8.59 21.54 4.69
C PRO A 197 8.66 22.50 3.49
N ASP A 198 9.33 23.64 3.64
CA ASP A 198 9.48 24.65 2.58
C ASP A 198 10.17 24.10 1.31
N GLU A 199 10.94 23.02 1.47
CA GLU A 199 11.62 22.29 0.40
C GLU A 199 10.62 21.61 -0.56
N ILE A 200 9.41 21.28 -0.07
CA ILE A 200 8.37 20.63 -0.86
C ILE A 200 7.48 21.70 -1.48
N GLN A 201 7.82 22.09 -2.71
CA GLN A 201 7.03 23.03 -3.50
C GLN A 201 5.78 22.35 -4.07
N LEU A 202 4.79 22.07 -3.21
CA LEU A 202 3.57 21.34 -3.59
C LEU A 202 2.88 21.93 -4.82
N PHE A 203 2.75 23.26 -4.87
CA PHE A 203 2.10 23.93 -6.00
C PHE A 203 2.80 23.60 -7.32
N ASP A 204 4.13 23.67 -7.36
CA ASP A 204 4.90 23.38 -8.56
C ASP A 204 4.85 21.89 -8.94
N ILE A 205 4.89 21.00 -7.95
CA ILE A 205 4.77 19.55 -8.17
C ILE A 205 3.40 19.22 -8.81
N PHE A 206 2.30 19.69 -8.22
CA PHE A 206 0.96 19.44 -8.76
C PHE A 206 0.76 20.13 -10.12
N LEU A 207 1.22 21.37 -10.28
CA LEU A 207 1.06 22.12 -11.54
C LEU A 207 1.83 21.46 -12.69
N ASN A 208 3.06 21.01 -12.46
CA ASN A 208 3.87 20.35 -13.48
C ASN A 208 3.26 19.00 -13.90
N LYS A 209 2.71 18.24 -12.95
CA LYS A 209 2.07 16.95 -13.22
C LYS A 209 0.70 17.10 -13.89
N LEU A 210 -0.12 18.08 -13.48
CA LEU A 210 -1.41 18.37 -14.13
C LEU A 210 -1.27 18.91 -15.56
N ARG A 211 -0.10 19.47 -15.92
CA ARG A 211 0.19 19.94 -17.28
C ARG A 211 0.72 18.85 -18.22
N THR A 212 1.20 17.73 -17.68
CA THR A 212 1.82 16.65 -18.46
C THR A 212 0.91 15.42 -18.65
N SER A 213 -0.25 15.39 -18.00
CA SER A 213 -1.33 14.41 -18.17
C SER A 213 -2.42 14.94 -19.10
#